data_AF-A0A7S1VGW6-F1
#
_entry.id   AF-A0A7S1VGW6-F1
#
_cell.length_a   1.000
_cell.length_b   1.000
_cell.length_c   1.000
_cell.angle_alpha   90.00
_cell.angle_beta   90.00
_cell.angle_gamma   90.00
#
_symmetry.space_group_name_H-M   'P 1'
#
loop_
_entity.id
_entity.type
_entity.pdbx_description
1 polymer ?
#
loop_
_entity_poly.entity_id
_entity_poly.type
_entity_poly.pdbx_seq_one_letter_code
_entity_poly.pdbx_strand_id
1 'polypeptide(L)'
;ARVEDELAKTAGDVMYRKFRVARQSGTMGSATFRDVVEDYAQSQGMEFVPKMGANSTRDGKQIFLISNSSNNSKHRKQNQSVFVYLDSDVVFCKKPGDSEEWTPVSLDELGSMVTK
;
A
#
# COMPACT_ATOMS: atom_id res chain seq x y z
N ALA A 1 27.39 -47.85 5.23
CA ALA A 1 27.17 -47.20 6.53
C ALA A 1 28.02 -45.94 6.52
N ARG A 2 27.55 -44.73 6.76
CA ARG A 2 26.32 -44.20 7.38
C ARG A 2 26.52 -42.68 7.25
N VAL A 3 25.77 -42.00 6.39
CA VAL A 3 24.73 -41.04 6.82
C VAL A 3 25.16 -40.28 8.08
N GLU A 4 25.87 -39.16 7.91
CA GLU A 4 25.85 -38.00 8.82
C GLU A 4 25.98 -36.73 7.94
N ASP A 5 24.86 -36.17 7.48
CA ASP A 5 24.16 -35.02 8.09
C ASP A 5 24.84 -33.69 7.69
N GLU A 6 24.57 -33.06 6.54
CA GLU A 6 23.31 -32.42 6.11
C GLU A 6 22.56 -31.65 7.21
N LEU A 7 23.23 -30.71 7.89
CA LEU A 7 22.50 -29.69 8.68
C LEU A 7 23.16 -28.30 8.70
N ALA A 8 23.46 -27.75 7.52
CA ALA A 8 23.69 -26.29 7.35
C ALA A 8 22.43 -25.58 6.82
N LYS A 9 21.25 -26.05 7.24
CA LYS A 9 19.96 -25.37 7.02
C LYS A 9 19.64 -24.52 8.24
N THR A 10 19.24 -23.28 7.98
CA THR A 10 18.44 -22.43 8.87
C THR A 10 19.15 -21.78 10.06
N ALA A 11 20.15 -20.94 9.79
CA ALA A 11 20.57 -19.89 10.72
C ALA A 11 20.60 -18.51 10.06
N GLY A 12 19.73 -18.32 9.06
CA GLY A 12 19.58 -17.08 8.32
C GLY A 12 18.18 -16.53 8.44
N ASP A 13 17.57 -16.61 9.63
CA ASP A 13 16.25 -16.05 9.82
C ASP A 13 16.05 -15.45 11.22
N VAL A 14 15.44 -14.27 11.19
CA VAL A 14 14.78 -13.58 12.29
C VAL A 14 15.67 -13.03 13.41
N MET A 15 16.30 -11.88 13.17
CA MET A 15 16.60 -10.96 14.29
C MET A 15 16.29 -9.50 13.93
N TYR A 16 15.06 -9.13 14.29
CA TYR A 16 14.50 -7.79 14.50
C TYR A 16 14.63 -6.74 13.37
N ARG A 17 13.77 -6.88 12.35
CA ARG A 17 13.22 -5.68 11.71
C ARG A 17 12.38 -4.96 12.76
N LYS A 18 12.97 -3.91 13.34
CA LYS A 18 12.36 -2.98 14.28
C LYS A 18 11.20 -2.26 13.58
N PHE A 19 10.05 -2.91 13.51
CA PHE A 19 8.80 -2.26 13.13
C PHE A 19 8.48 -1.24 14.23
N ARG A 20 8.81 0.03 13.97
CA ARG A 20 8.15 1.12 14.68
C ARG A 20 6.71 1.12 14.19
N VAL A 21 5.86 0.39 14.90
CA VAL A 21 4.41 0.63 14.86
C VAL A 21 4.22 1.97 15.54
N ALA A 22 4.33 3.04 14.76
CA ALA A 22 3.77 4.33 15.12
C ALA A 22 2.25 4.20 15.01
N ARG A 23 1.63 3.49 15.97
CA ARG A 23 0.23 3.78 16.31
C ARG A 23 0.25 5.12 17.02
N GLN A 24 0.35 6.20 16.24
CA GLN A 24 -0.21 7.47 16.67
C GLN A 24 -1.72 7.24 16.76
N SER A 25 -2.16 6.85 17.95
CA SER A 25 -3.52 7.09 18.41
C SER A 25 -3.72 8.60 18.39
N GLY A 26 -4.17 9.11 17.24
CA GLY A 26 -4.50 10.51 17.02
C GLY A 26 -6.01 10.64 16.99
N THR A 27 -6.56 11.15 18.09
CA THR A 27 -7.88 11.80 18.21
C THR A 27 -9.12 10.95 17.90
N MET A 28 -10.06 10.93 18.84
CA MET A 28 -11.48 10.60 18.62
C MET A 28 -12.11 11.59 17.62
N GLY A 29 -11.74 11.48 16.35
CA GLY A 29 -12.48 12.06 15.23
C GLY A 29 -13.45 11.00 14.72
N SER A 30 -14.66 11.41 14.35
CA SER A 30 -15.57 10.58 13.55
C SER A 30 -14.78 9.90 12.43
N ALA A 31 -14.86 8.57 12.33
CA ALA A 31 -14.18 7.81 11.28
C ALA A 31 -14.47 8.46 9.92
N THR A 32 -13.42 8.88 9.24
CA THR A 32 -13.50 9.53 7.94
C THR A 32 -13.44 8.46 6.84
N PHE A 33 -13.95 8.78 5.65
CA PHE A 33 -13.81 7.87 4.50
C PHE A 33 -12.35 7.52 4.20
N ARG A 34 -11.42 8.44 4.51
CA ARG A 34 -9.99 8.18 4.45
C ARG A 34 -9.56 7.03 5.37
N ASP A 35 -10.05 7.00 6.61
CA ASP A 35 -9.70 5.94 7.57
C ASP A 35 -10.20 4.57 7.05
N VAL A 36 -11.36 4.53 6.40
CA VAL A 36 -11.90 3.32 5.77
C VAL A 36 -11.01 2.84 4.62
N VAL A 37 -10.56 3.75 3.77
CA VAL A 37 -9.67 3.43 2.63
C VAL A 37 -8.31 2.96 3.14
N GLU A 38 -7.78 3.60 4.18
CA GLU A 38 -6.50 3.25 4.80
C GLU A 38 -6.57 1.86 5.48
N ASP A 39 -7.61 1.59 6.27
CA ASP A 39 -7.84 0.28 6.90
C ASP A 39 -8.00 -0.82 5.85
N TYR A 40 -8.76 -0.56 4.78
CA TYR A 40 -8.87 -1.47 3.65
C TYR A 40 -7.51 -1.74 2.99
N ALA A 41 -6.72 -0.69 2.71
CA ALA A 41 -5.41 -0.85 2.10
C ALA A 41 -4.48 -1.70 2.96
N GLN A 42 -4.44 -1.44 4.27
CA GLN A 42 -3.66 -2.20 5.23
C GLN A 42 -4.12 -3.66 5.32
N SER A 43 -5.44 -3.92 5.29
CA SER A 43 -6.00 -5.28 5.31
C SER A 43 -5.54 -6.13 4.11
N GLN A 44 -5.30 -5.48 2.97
CA GLN A 44 -4.82 -6.11 1.74
C GLN A 44 -3.28 -6.15 1.64
N GLY A 45 -2.55 -5.68 2.67
CA GLY A 45 -1.09 -5.58 2.65
C GLY A 45 -0.56 -4.49 1.71
N MET A 46 -1.39 -3.51 1.36
CA MET A 46 -1.00 -2.34 0.58
C MET A 46 -0.55 -1.19 1.48
N GLU A 47 0.40 -0.41 1.01
CA GLU A 47 0.80 0.84 1.67
C GLU A 47 -0.04 1.99 1.14
N PHE A 48 -0.61 2.79 2.05
CA PHE A 48 -1.35 4.01 1.75
C PHE A 48 -0.55 5.22 2.23
N VAL A 49 0.12 5.93 1.32
CA VAL A 49 1.02 7.04 1.68
C VAL A 49 0.63 8.34 0.97
N PRO A 50 0.60 9.49 1.66
CA PRO A 50 0.37 10.77 0.99
C PRO A 50 1.50 11.05 -0.02
N LYS A 51 1.13 11.46 -1.23
CA LYS A 51 2.09 11.89 -2.25
C LYS A 51 2.74 13.19 -1.78
N MET A 52 4.05 13.17 -1.59
CA MET A 52 4.82 14.36 -1.25
C MET A 52 5.37 15.03 -2.52
N GLY A 53 5.46 16.37 -2.52
CA GLY A 53 6.09 17.15 -3.60
C GLY A 53 5.13 17.87 -4.55
N ALA A 54 5.62 18.25 -5.73
CA ALA A 54 4.81 18.93 -6.75
C ALA A 54 3.70 18.00 -7.28
N ASN A 55 2.52 18.55 -7.56
CA ASN A 55 1.32 17.79 -7.95
C ASN A 55 0.88 16.76 -6.88
N SER A 56 1.09 17.09 -5.61
CA SER A 56 0.59 16.34 -4.45
C SER A 56 -0.90 16.58 -4.19
N THR A 57 -1.48 17.59 -4.82
CA THR A 57 -2.90 17.93 -4.69
C THR A 57 -3.60 17.93 -6.04
N ARG A 58 -4.85 17.48 -6.07
CA ARG A 58 -5.77 17.59 -7.20
C ARG A 58 -7.04 18.29 -6.72
N ASP A 59 -7.44 19.38 -7.38
CA ASP A 59 -8.63 20.15 -7.01
C ASP A 59 -8.65 20.56 -5.52
N GLY A 60 -7.46 20.88 -4.98
CA GLY A 60 -7.26 21.21 -3.57
C GLY A 60 -7.23 20.01 -2.60
N LYS A 61 -7.39 18.78 -3.09
CA LYS A 61 -7.44 17.54 -2.29
C LYS A 61 -6.12 16.79 -2.35
N GLN A 62 -5.73 16.19 -1.25
CA GLN A 62 -4.49 15.42 -1.14
C GLN A 62 -4.56 14.17 -2.04
N ILE A 63 -3.51 13.97 -2.84
CA ILE A 63 -3.27 12.74 -3.58
C ILE A 63 -2.49 11.78 -2.68
N PHE A 64 -2.90 10.52 -2.69
CA PHE A 64 -2.26 9.40 -2.02
C PHE A 64 -1.71 8.44 -3.06
N LEU A 65 -0.65 7.72 -2.70
CA LEU A 65 -0.07 6.63 -3.46
C LEU A 65 -0.44 5.34 -2.73
N ILE A 66 -1.00 4.41 -3.47
CA ILE A 66 -1.24 3.06 -3.00
C ILE A 66 -0.30 2.13 -3.73
N SER A 67 0.51 1.38 -2.99
CA SER A 67 1.49 0.45 -3.56
C SER A 67 1.45 -0.90 -2.86
N ASN A 68 1.66 -1.96 -3.64
CA ASN A 68 1.80 -3.30 -3.09
C ASN A 68 3.20 -3.48 -2.49
N SER A 69 3.30 -3.37 -1.17
CA SER A 69 4.55 -3.56 -0.43
C SER A 69 4.67 -5.01 0.06
N SER A 70 4.47 -5.97 -0.85
CA SER A 70 4.74 -7.37 -0.54
C SER A 70 6.25 -7.56 -0.38
N ASN A 71 6.67 -7.49 0.87
CA ASN A 71 8.04 -7.50 1.37
C ASN A 71 8.82 -8.83 1.12
N ASN A 72 8.38 -9.67 0.18
CA ASN A 72 8.80 -11.07 0.06
C ASN A 72 9.17 -11.53 -1.35
N SER A 73 9.71 -10.68 -2.23
CA SER A 73 10.18 -11.18 -3.52
C SER A 73 11.50 -10.58 -3.98
N LYS A 74 12.56 -11.39 -3.81
CA LYS A 74 13.83 -11.39 -4.57
C LYS A 74 13.63 -11.49 -6.09
N HIS A 75 12.39 -11.62 -6.57
CA HIS A 75 12.05 -11.51 -7.98
C HIS A 75 11.43 -10.14 -8.26
N ARG A 76 12.15 -9.40 -9.09
CA ARG A 76 11.84 -8.11 -9.72
C ARG A 76 10.51 -8.14 -10.52
N LYS A 77 9.38 -8.40 -9.87
CA LYS A 77 8.04 -8.19 -10.45
C LYS A 77 7.59 -6.79 -10.09
N GLN A 78 7.06 -6.09 -11.09
CA GLN A 78 6.76 -4.67 -11.07
C GLN A 78 6.08 -4.24 -9.78
N ASN A 79 6.66 -3.25 -9.09
CA ASN A 79 6.00 -2.58 -7.98
C ASN A 79 4.80 -1.82 -8.55
N GLN A 80 3.61 -2.42 -8.45
CA GLN A 80 2.38 -1.84 -8.95
C GLN A 80 1.92 -0.79 -7.94
N SER A 81 1.85 0.46 -8.41
CA SER A 81 1.43 1.58 -7.59
C SER A 81 0.46 2.46 -8.37
N VAL A 82 -0.53 3.00 -7.67
CA VAL A 82 -1.60 3.82 -8.23
C VAL A 82 -1.75 5.10 -7.42
N PHE A 83 -2.00 6.20 -8.13
CA PHE A 83 -2.30 7.47 -7.48
C PHE A 83 -3.80 7.59 -7.29
N VAL A 84 -4.22 7.93 -6.08
CA VAL A 84 -5.64 8.12 -5.74
C VAL A 84 -5.86 9.44 -5.04
N TYR A 85 -7.03 10.03 -5.20
CA TYR A 85 -7.50 11.07 -4.28
C TYR A 85 -8.91 10.73 -3.81
N LEU A 86 -9.27 11.29 -2.66
CA LEU A 86 -10.56 11.05 -2.03
C LEU A 86 -11.42 12.30 -2.17
N ASP A 87 -12.66 12.10 -2.58
CA ASP A 87 -13.67 13.16 -2.60
C ASP A 87 -14.97 12.66 -1.99
N SER A 88 -15.37 13.27 -0.87
CA SER A 88 -16.54 12.85 -0.09
C SER A 88 -16.43 11.37 0.28
N ASP A 89 -17.15 10.50 -0.42
CA ASP A 89 -17.17 9.04 -0.22
C ASP A 89 -16.75 8.25 -1.48
N VAL A 90 -16.03 8.89 -2.39
CA VAL A 90 -15.60 8.31 -3.67
C VAL A 90 -14.08 8.32 -3.77
N VAL A 91 -13.52 7.19 -4.19
CA VAL A 91 -12.09 7.06 -4.52
C VAL A 91 -11.92 7.31 -6.01
N PHE A 92 -11.08 8.27 -6.35
CA PHE A 92 -10.66 8.50 -7.73
C PHE A 92 -9.26 7.97 -7.93
N CYS A 93 -9.06 7.15 -8.96
CA CYS A 93 -7.79 6.55 -9.31
C CYS A 93 -7.29 7.07 -10.66
N LYS A 94 -5.98 7.26 -10.74
CA LYS A 94 -5.25 7.51 -11.98
C LYS A 94 -4.49 6.26 -12.38
N LYS A 95 -4.82 5.70 -13.54
CA LYS A 95 -4.16 4.51 -14.10
C LYS A 95 -2.72 4.84 -14.54
N PRO A 96 -1.77 3.91 -14.35
CA PRO A 96 -0.41 4.08 -14.85
C PRO A 96 -0.41 4.03 -16.38
N GLY A 97 -0.14 5.17 -17.02
CA GLY A 97 -0.12 5.31 -18.48
C GLY A 97 -1.13 6.32 -19.01
N ASP A 98 -2.23 6.53 -18.30
CA ASP A 98 -3.19 7.60 -18.60
C ASP A 98 -2.72 8.90 -17.94
N SER A 99 -2.49 9.92 -18.77
CA SER A 99 -1.80 11.13 -18.32
C SER A 99 -2.72 12.11 -17.59
N GLU A 100 -4.04 12.06 -17.79
CA GLU A 100 -4.96 13.08 -17.21
C GLU A 100 -6.31 12.57 -16.71
N GLU A 101 -6.71 11.33 -17.00
CA GLU A 101 -8.04 10.86 -16.64
C GLU A 101 -8.05 10.27 -15.22
N TRP A 102 -8.88 10.87 -14.35
CA TRP A 102 -9.17 10.37 -13.02
C TRP A 102 -10.52 9.69 -13.05
N THR A 103 -10.54 8.40 -12.78
CA THR A 103 -11.76 7.60 -12.84
C THR A 103 -12.23 7.23 -11.44
N PRO A 104 -13.52 7.34 -11.12
CA PRO A 104 -14.05 6.84 -9.86
C PRO A 104 -13.94 5.31 -9.87
N VAL A 105 -13.38 4.74 -8.80
CA VAL A 105 -13.18 3.30 -8.63
C VAL A 105 -13.73 2.84 -7.29
N SER A 106 -14.19 1.60 -7.25
CA SER A 106 -14.54 0.93 -6.00
C SER A 106 -13.28 0.46 -5.26
N LEU A 107 -13.39 0.22 -3.95
CA LEU A 107 -12.28 -0.34 -3.16
C LEU A 107 -11.85 -1.73 -3.66
N ASP A 108 -12.81 -2.55 -4.10
CA ASP A 108 -12.52 -3.87 -4.67
C ASP A 108 -11.72 -3.77 -5.98
N GLU A 109 -12.13 -2.85 -6.87
CA GLU A 109 -11.42 -2.58 -8.12
C GLU A 109 -10.01 -2.03 -7.85
N LEU A 110 -9.86 -1.15 -6.86
CA LEU A 110 -8.57 -0.62 -6.42
C LEU A 110 -7.64 -1.74 -5.92
N GLY A 111 -8.14 -2.67 -5.12
CA GLY A 111 -7.40 -3.85 -4.68
C GLY A 111 -6.97 -4.72 -5.86
N SER A 112 -7.90 -4.96 -6.78
CA SER A 112 -7.64 -5.69 -8.04
C SER A 112 -6.63 -4.98 -8.95
N MET A 113 -6.49 -3.66 -8.87
CA MET A 113 -5.52 -2.88 -9.65
C MET A 113 -4.11 -2.91 -9.07
N VAL A 114 -3.92 -3.30 -7.81
CA VAL A 114 -2.63 -3.24 -7.10
C VAL A 114 -2.10 -4.64 -6.74
N THR A 115 -2.98 -5.63 -6.63
CA THR A 115 -2.64 -7.01 -6.24
C THR A 115 -2.48 -7.99 -7.41
N LYS A 116 -2.64 -7.53 -8.66
CA LYS A 116 -2.58 -8.39 -9.86
C LYS A 116 -1.17 -8.83 -10.28
#